data_AF-A0A5C5SA55-F1
#
_entry.id   AF-A0A5C5SA55-F1
#
_cell.length_a   1.000
_cell.length_b   1.000
_cell.length_c   1.000
_cell.angle_alpha   90.00
_cell.angle_beta   90.00
_cell.angle_gamma   90.00
#
_symmetry.space_group_name_H-M   'P 1'
#
loop_
_entity.id
_entity.type
_entity.pdbx_description
1 polymer ?
#
loop_
_entity_poly.entity_id
_entity_poly.type
_entity_poly.pdbx_seq_one_letter_code
_entity_poly.pdbx_strand_id
1 'polypeptide(L)'
;MSSIIFWALLGIVCLAPLPLASNRPLPWSLLSLAVGVLLLLWGASRLVDAMRSGLARDMSGDPDAASRRVHVRRMDRFAAVLVSGFVILIAWYWVQASPALGGAWANPAWAEAAAALGAALPAAISLDPTAGETLLMKIVAYGGVFLLAFEIGRDRGRVRQAFWAVFLAGFAYALYGLFVQFSGERMVLWFAKDAYPDSVTSTFINRNTYATYAGMTVLAGLVPLLSEVRRLTRDRTTVQRLLISLSERTTPTLYLAVAGIITGLVAIALTGSRAGGACFVLALVVFTVGLLIAREIKVRTFLTLFGLGGVVLAVTLLMSGDLLFKRLTSETAPEARAAVFDVARLAVVEEPWIGHGLGSFSAAFNRANDGRAVFTTFVDLAHNTYLELAVEGGLPALLLSLVLIGSAVGVCCANLMSRNRNAGTSVAAVAIATLVGVHATVDFGIQMPAVAATFMLLIGTATAQALAVEKAEVRFAGRRATGRRRFGRERPHRADEAVTPPPELEIAWPVRPTAPILPTIPGRSAEPTMLQPLSRMRDGDMRPITIATDESTASSDAYETAMARWRALRRGGVDTTAVSVEAAPPPRSDIESSTNDPSPAGPSPDDSTPEAAEVVRLPRPTRP
;
A
#
# COMPACT_ATOMS: atom_id res chain seq x y z
N MET A 1 -13.34 13.28 -24.29
CA MET A 1 -13.68 12.15 -23.39
C MET A 1 -12.46 11.56 -22.68
N SER A 2 -11.39 11.17 -23.38
CA SER A 2 -10.23 10.50 -22.75
C SER A 2 -9.52 11.32 -21.67
N SER A 3 -9.42 12.65 -21.81
CA SER A 3 -8.83 13.51 -20.77
C SER A 3 -9.70 13.66 -19.53
N ILE A 4 -11.04 13.61 -19.67
CA ILE A 4 -11.96 13.68 -18.53
C ILE A 4 -11.85 12.40 -17.70
N ILE A 5 -11.88 11.23 -18.37
CA ILE A 5 -11.71 9.92 -17.72
C ILE A 5 -10.36 9.85 -17.00
N PHE A 6 -9.30 10.38 -17.61
CA PHE A 6 -7.98 10.45 -17.00
C PHE A 6 -7.98 11.23 -15.67
N TRP A 7 -8.45 12.49 -15.68
CA TRP A 7 -8.46 13.31 -14.47
C TRP A 7 -9.44 12.80 -13.42
N ALA A 8 -10.57 12.24 -13.84
CA ALA A 8 -11.52 11.60 -12.94
C ALA A 8 -10.90 10.38 -12.23
N LEU A 9 -10.18 9.51 -12.95
CA LEU A 9 -9.47 8.38 -12.36
C LEU A 9 -8.44 8.85 -11.32
N LEU A 10 -7.63 9.86 -11.67
CA LEU A 10 -6.66 10.43 -10.73
C LEU A 10 -7.36 11.01 -9.50
N GLY A 11 -8.46 11.75 -9.67
CA GLY A 11 -9.25 12.27 -8.57
C GLY A 11 -9.74 11.17 -7.64
N ILE A 12 -10.33 10.09 -8.18
CA ILE A 12 -10.80 8.95 -7.39
C ILE A 12 -9.67 8.32 -6.58
N VAL A 13 -8.53 8.02 -7.23
CA VAL A 13 -7.41 7.34 -6.57
C VAL A 13 -6.73 8.25 -5.54
N CYS A 14 -6.55 9.54 -5.84
CA CYS A 14 -5.94 10.50 -4.91
C CYS A 14 -6.85 10.84 -3.72
N LEU A 15 -8.18 10.74 -3.86
CA LEU A 15 -9.14 10.95 -2.77
C LEU A 15 -9.43 9.69 -1.97
N ALA A 16 -9.10 8.50 -2.49
CA ALA A 16 -9.32 7.23 -1.80
C ALA A 16 -8.75 7.16 -0.36
N PRO A 17 -7.59 7.78 -0.03
CA PRO A 17 -7.09 7.77 1.34
C PRO A 17 -7.94 8.58 2.33
N LEU A 18 -8.68 9.58 1.85
CA LEU A 18 -9.33 10.59 2.70
C LEU A 18 -10.32 9.95 3.69
N PRO A 19 -11.34 9.17 3.27
CA PRO A 19 -12.23 8.54 4.24
C PRO A 19 -11.62 7.26 4.82
N LEU A 20 -10.72 7.38 5.80
CA LEU A 20 -10.15 6.23 6.53
C LEU A 20 -9.54 5.16 5.62
N ALA A 21 -8.72 5.57 4.63
CA ALA A 21 -8.15 4.70 3.60
C ALA A 21 -9.20 4.01 2.69
N SER A 22 -10.41 4.56 2.64
CA SER A 22 -11.62 3.93 2.08
C SER A 22 -11.98 2.61 2.76
N ASN A 23 -11.51 2.36 3.98
CA ASN A 23 -11.76 1.12 4.72
C ASN A 23 -13.08 1.14 5.52
N ARG A 24 -14.16 1.62 4.89
CA ARG A 24 -15.53 1.60 5.44
C ARG A 24 -16.55 1.31 4.33
N PRO A 25 -17.74 0.75 4.67
CA PRO A 25 -18.81 0.41 3.72
C PRO A 25 -19.08 1.45 2.64
N LEU A 26 -19.40 2.68 3.06
CA LEU A 26 -19.74 3.74 2.13
C LEU A 26 -18.54 4.13 1.23
N PRO A 27 -17.34 4.46 1.79
CA PRO A 27 -16.17 4.79 0.99
C PRO A 27 -15.74 3.74 -0.05
N TRP A 28 -15.62 2.46 0.32
CA TRP A 28 -15.20 1.44 -0.66
C TRP A 28 -16.27 1.23 -1.73
N SER A 29 -17.56 1.34 -1.40
CA SER A 29 -18.65 1.20 -2.36
C SER A 29 -18.68 2.37 -3.33
N LEU A 30 -18.45 3.59 -2.85
CA LEU A 30 -18.32 4.78 -3.70
C LEU A 30 -17.12 4.69 -4.63
N LEU A 31 -15.97 4.21 -4.14
CA LEU A 31 -14.79 3.97 -4.96
C LEU A 31 -15.10 2.95 -6.06
N SER A 32 -15.69 1.80 -5.71
CA SER A 32 -16.06 0.77 -6.67
C SER A 32 -17.07 1.25 -7.70
N LEU A 33 -18.11 1.97 -7.27
CA LEU A 33 -19.11 2.56 -8.15
C LEU A 33 -18.48 3.57 -9.11
N ALA A 34 -17.65 4.49 -8.61
CA ALA A 34 -17.02 5.52 -9.42
C ALA A 34 -16.10 4.91 -10.48
N VAL A 35 -15.31 3.89 -10.12
CA VAL A 35 -14.48 3.14 -11.09
C VAL A 35 -15.35 2.39 -12.11
N GLY A 36 -16.45 1.75 -11.68
CA GLY A 36 -17.39 1.08 -12.56
C GLY A 36 -18.00 2.05 -13.60
N VAL A 37 -18.44 3.22 -13.16
CA VAL A 37 -18.94 4.30 -14.05
C VAL A 37 -17.85 4.73 -15.02
N LEU A 38 -16.60 4.92 -14.58
CA LEU A 38 -15.50 5.27 -15.48
C LEU A 38 -15.20 4.18 -16.52
N LEU A 39 -15.27 2.91 -16.15
CA LEU A 39 -15.12 1.79 -17.09
C LEU A 39 -16.23 1.79 -18.15
N LEU A 40 -17.49 2.01 -17.74
CA LEU A 40 -18.62 2.10 -18.66
C LEU A 40 -18.48 3.29 -19.61
N LEU A 41 -18.14 4.48 -19.09
CA LEU A 41 -17.90 5.67 -19.91
C LEU A 41 -16.73 5.46 -20.87
N TRP A 42 -15.66 4.81 -20.42
CA TRP A 42 -14.53 4.45 -21.26
C TRP A 42 -14.94 3.47 -22.37
N GLY A 43 -15.66 2.41 -22.03
CA GLY A 43 -16.17 1.41 -22.99
C GLY A 43 -17.09 2.04 -24.03
N ALA A 44 -18.03 2.88 -23.60
CA ALA A 44 -18.91 3.64 -24.48
C ALA A 44 -18.10 4.57 -25.42
N SER A 45 -17.07 5.25 -24.90
CA SER A 45 -16.20 6.09 -25.74
C SER A 45 -15.51 5.28 -26.85
N ARG A 46 -15.06 4.06 -26.53
CA ARG A 46 -14.39 3.17 -27.48
C ARG A 46 -15.35 2.62 -28.51
N LEU A 47 -16.57 2.30 -28.11
CA LEU A 47 -17.62 1.85 -29.03
C LEU A 47 -17.99 2.95 -30.04
N VAL A 48 -18.16 4.19 -29.57
CA VAL A 48 -18.43 5.35 -30.43
C VAL A 48 -17.27 5.61 -31.40
N ASP A 49 -16.03 5.54 -30.93
CA ASP A 49 -14.84 5.68 -31.79
C ASP A 49 -14.76 4.55 -32.83
N ALA A 50 -15.12 3.32 -32.46
CA ALA A 50 -15.16 2.18 -33.37
C ALA A 50 -16.26 2.34 -34.44
N MET A 51 -17.44 2.83 -34.08
CA MET A 51 -18.54 3.11 -35.03
C MET A 51 -18.15 4.23 -36.00
N ARG A 52 -17.57 5.33 -35.50
CA ARG A 52 -17.12 6.46 -36.34
C ARG A 52 -15.99 6.07 -37.28
N SER A 53 -15.04 5.24 -36.81
CA SER A 53 -13.93 4.75 -37.64
C SER A 53 -14.32 3.61 -38.59
N GLY A 54 -15.39 2.87 -38.29
CA GLY A 54 -16.01 1.91 -39.21
C GLY A 54 -16.57 2.58 -40.47
N LEU A 55 -17.06 3.83 -40.37
CA LEU A 55 -17.50 4.63 -41.52
C LEU A 55 -16.34 5.24 -42.34
N ALA A 56 -15.13 5.37 -41.77
CA ALA A 56 -14.00 6.10 -42.39
C ALA A 56 -12.92 5.19 -42.98
N ARG A 57 -13.12 3.86 -42.99
CA ARG A 57 -12.09 2.86 -43.33
C ARG A 57 -11.83 2.65 -44.82
N ASP A 58 -12.51 3.38 -45.71
CA ASP A 58 -12.44 3.11 -47.15
C ASP A 58 -11.40 3.94 -47.94
N MET A 59 -10.57 4.79 -47.31
CA MET A 59 -9.83 5.80 -48.09
C MET A 59 -8.37 6.12 -47.73
N SER A 60 -7.63 5.32 -46.94
CA SER A 60 -6.19 5.59 -46.79
C SER A 60 -5.30 4.35 -46.69
N GLY A 61 -4.64 4.04 -47.81
CA GLY A 61 -3.51 3.12 -47.90
C GLY A 61 -2.22 3.73 -47.36
N ASP A 62 -2.17 4.08 -46.07
CA ASP A 62 -0.94 4.55 -45.44
C ASP A 62 -0.04 3.36 -45.02
N PRO A 63 1.16 3.18 -45.61
CA PRO A 63 2.08 2.11 -45.26
C PRO A 63 2.63 2.20 -43.82
N ASP A 64 2.64 3.38 -43.18
CA ASP A 64 3.02 3.53 -41.75
C ASP A 64 1.92 3.04 -40.78
N ALA A 65 0.70 2.82 -41.29
CA ALA A 65 -0.40 2.26 -40.52
C ALA A 65 -0.16 0.79 -40.14
N ALA A 66 0.53 0.01 -40.97
CA ALA A 66 0.80 -1.40 -40.69
C ALA A 66 1.65 -1.59 -39.41
N SER A 67 2.64 -0.71 -39.20
CA SER A 67 3.52 -0.80 -38.04
C SER A 67 2.87 -0.24 -36.76
N ARG A 68 1.92 0.71 -36.86
CA ARG A 68 1.02 1.10 -35.76
C ARG A 68 0.03 -0.01 -35.40
N ARG A 69 -0.54 -0.71 -36.39
CA ARG A 69 -1.48 -1.84 -36.18
C ARG A 69 -0.85 -3.02 -35.43
N VAL A 70 0.43 -3.34 -35.67
CA VAL A 70 1.12 -4.42 -34.93
C VAL A 70 1.45 -4.04 -33.47
N HIS A 71 1.68 -2.76 -33.18
CA HIS A 71 1.97 -2.28 -31.82
C HIS A 71 0.75 -2.36 -30.90
N VAL A 72 -0.38 -1.86 -31.41
CA VAL A 72 -1.70 -2.00 -30.80
C VAL A 72 -1.96 -3.48 -30.52
N ARG A 73 -1.75 -4.37 -31.50
CA ARG A 73 -1.90 -5.82 -31.34
C ARG A 73 -1.08 -6.49 -30.22
N ARG A 74 0.15 -6.06 -29.87
CA ARG A 74 0.94 -6.70 -28.78
C ARG A 74 0.48 -6.25 -27.40
N MET A 75 0.28 -4.94 -27.21
CA MET A 75 -0.28 -4.42 -25.95
C MET A 75 -1.69 -4.98 -25.73
N ASP A 76 -2.47 -5.12 -26.81
CA ASP A 76 -3.80 -5.71 -26.75
C ASP A 76 -3.76 -7.21 -26.45
N ARG A 77 -2.77 -7.96 -26.97
CA ARG A 77 -2.58 -9.37 -26.60
C ARG A 77 -2.20 -9.53 -25.13
N PHE A 78 -1.24 -8.73 -24.64
CA PHE A 78 -0.83 -8.78 -23.24
C PHE A 78 -1.99 -8.38 -22.31
N ALA A 79 -2.69 -7.29 -22.63
CA ALA A 79 -3.89 -6.88 -21.92
C ALA A 79 -4.97 -7.96 -21.99
N ALA A 80 -5.19 -8.62 -23.13
CA ALA A 80 -6.15 -9.71 -23.26
C ALA A 80 -5.79 -10.90 -22.37
N VAL A 81 -4.51 -11.30 -22.28
CA VAL A 81 -4.09 -12.39 -21.37
C VAL A 81 -4.34 -12.00 -19.92
N LEU A 82 -3.97 -10.78 -19.51
CA LEU A 82 -4.24 -10.29 -18.16
C LEU A 82 -5.74 -10.24 -17.85
N VAL A 83 -6.54 -9.71 -18.77
CA VAL A 83 -8.00 -9.63 -18.62
C VAL A 83 -8.61 -11.03 -18.56
N SER A 84 -8.21 -11.96 -19.42
CA SER A 84 -8.72 -13.33 -19.40
C SER A 84 -8.38 -14.03 -18.09
N GLY A 85 -7.13 -13.94 -17.61
CA GLY A 85 -6.76 -14.50 -16.32
C GLY A 85 -7.50 -13.84 -15.15
N PHE A 86 -7.71 -12.52 -15.21
CA PHE A 86 -8.49 -11.80 -14.21
C PHE A 86 -9.97 -12.22 -14.22
N VAL A 87 -10.59 -12.37 -15.40
CA VAL A 87 -11.97 -12.86 -15.53
C VAL A 87 -12.10 -14.28 -14.99
N ILE A 88 -11.13 -15.17 -15.24
CA ILE A 88 -11.10 -16.52 -14.65
C ILE A 88 -11.06 -16.43 -13.12
N LEU A 89 -10.22 -15.56 -12.56
CA LEU A 89 -10.11 -15.36 -11.12
C LEU A 89 -11.43 -14.84 -10.51
N ILE A 90 -12.07 -13.85 -11.14
CA ILE A 90 -13.36 -13.31 -10.70
C ILE A 90 -14.46 -14.36 -10.80
N ALA A 91 -14.49 -15.15 -11.88
CA ALA A 91 -15.44 -16.24 -12.06
C ALA A 91 -15.26 -17.30 -10.96
N TRP A 92 -14.02 -17.62 -10.60
CA TRP A 92 -13.73 -18.56 -9.51
C TRP A 92 -14.27 -18.07 -8.16
N TYR A 93 -14.03 -16.82 -7.79
CA TYR A 93 -14.58 -16.26 -6.55
C TYR A 93 -16.11 -16.16 -6.55
N TRP A 94 -16.71 -15.90 -7.71
CA TRP A 94 -18.16 -15.92 -7.85
C TRP A 94 -18.74 -17.34 -7.69
N VAL A 95 -18.07 -18.37 -8.22
CA VAL A 95 -18.42 -19.77 -7.99
C VAL A 95 -18.35 -20.12 -6.51
N GLN A 96 -17.29 -19.69 -5.80
CA GLN A 96 -17.16 -19.95 -4.36
C GLN A 96 -18.31 -19.35 -3.54
N ALA A 97 -18.75 -18.14 -3.88
CA ALA A 97 -19.82 -17.44 -3.17
C ALA A 97 -21.23 -17.93 -3.55
N SER A 98 -21.41 -18.53 -4.73
CA SER A 98 -22.74 -18.89 -5.24
C SER A 98 -23.27 -20.18 -4.63
N PRO A 99 -24.41 -20.16 -3.90
CA PRO A 99 -25.01 -21.40 -3.39
C PRO A 99 -25.51 -22.33 -4.51
N ALA A 100 -25.87 -21.77 -5.66
CA ALA A 100 -26.32 -22.55 -6.81
C ALA A 100 -25.19 -23.38 -7.45
N LEU A 101 -23.93 -22.98 -7.23
CA LEU A 101 -22.74 -23.62 -7.81
C LEU A 101 -21.90 -24.37 -6.76
N GLY A 102 -22.32 -24.36 -5.49
CA GLY A 102 -21.64 -25.06 -4.40
C GLY A 102 -21.67 -26.58 -4.57
N GLY A 103 -22.87 -27.15 -4.82
CA GLY A 103 -23.04 -28.57 -5.12
C GLY A 103 -22.29 -29.50 -4.14
N ALA A 104 -21.50 -30.43 -4.68
CA ALA A 104 -20.69 -31.37 -3.91
C ALA A 104 -19.45 -30.73 -3.23
N TRP A 105 -19.11 -29.49 -3.58
CA TRP A 105 -18.00 -28.73 -3.00
C TRP A 105 -18.45 -27.77 -1.91
N ALA A 106 -19.74 -27.80 -1.54
CA ALA A 106 -20.25 -26.95 -0.48
C ALA A 106 -19.61 -27.31 0.86
N ASN A 107 -19.27 -26.29 1.64
CA ASN A 107 -18.58 -26.49 2.92
C ASN A 107 -19.47 -27.29 3.89
N PRO A 108 -18.95 -28.35 4.56
CA PRO A 108 -19.73 -29.14 5.53
C PRO A 108 -20.35 -28.34 6.67
N ALA A 109 -19.77 -27.18 7.02
CA ALA A 109 -20.30 -26.28 8.04
C ALA A 109 -21.74 -25.82 7.75
N TRP A 110 -22.17 -25.77 6.48
CA TRP A 110 -23.55 -25.46 6.12
C TRP A 110 -24.53 -26.53 6.59
N ALA A 111 -24.13 -27.81 6.54
CA ALA A 111 -24.96 -28.91 7.03
C ALA A 111 -25.05 -28.91 8.55
N GLU A 112 -23.95 -28.62 9.25
CA GLU A 112 -23.92 -28.44 10.71
C GLU A 112 -24.84 -27.29 11.14
N ALA A 113 -24.74 -26.14 10.47
CA ALA A 113 -25.58 -24.98 10.74
C ALA A 113 -27.07 -25.25 10.44
N ALA A 114 -27.37 -25.93 9.33
CA ALA A 114 -28.73 -26.31 8.98
C ALA A 114 -29.36 -27.24 10.02
N ALA A 115 -28.59 -28.22 10.52
CA ALA A 115 -29.02 -29.12 11.57
C ALA A 115 -29.26 -28.39 12.90
N ALA A 116 -28.36 -27.48 13.28
CA ALA A 116 -28.48 -26.69 14.51
C ALA A 116 -29.67 -25.72 14.48
N LEU A 117 -29.97 -25.13 13.32
CA LEU A 117 -31.10 -24.20 13.14
C LEU A 117 -32.42 -24.90 12.83
N GLY A 118 -32.41 -26.21 12.53
CA GLY A 118 -33.59 -26.95 12.10
C GLY A 118 -34.18 -26.47 10.77
N ALA A 119 -33.36 -25.83 9.92
CA ALA A 119 -33.79 -25.22 8.68
C ALA A 119 -32.78 -25.51 7.55
N ALA A 120 -33.28 -25.75 6.34
CA ALA A 120 -32.41 -25.92 5.18
C ALA A 120 -31.72 -24.58 4.83
N LEU A 121 -30.38 -24.60 4.75
CA LEU A 121 -29.58 -23.44 4.37
C LEU A 121 -29.03 -23.61 2.95
N PRO A 122 -28.98 -22.53 2.15
CA PRO A 122 -28.34 -22.55 0.85
C PRO A 122 -26.83 -22.71 1.04
N ALA A 123 -26.29 -23.89 0.72
CA ALA A 123 -24.90 -24.23 0.95
C ALA A 123 -24.00 -23.75 -0.20
N ALA A 124 -22.89 -23.10 0.13
CA ALA A 124 -21.88 -22.62 -0.81
C ALA A 124 -20.50 -23.20 -0.47
N ILE A 125 -19.52 -23.04 -1.37
CA ILE A 125 -18.12 -23.37 -1.05
C ILE A 125 -17.62 -22.43 0.05
N SER A 126 -18.00 -21.15 -0.04
CA SER A 126 -17.62 -20.14 0.93
C SER A 126 -18.29 -20.35 2.29
N LEU A 127 -17.51 -20.19 3.37
CA LEU A 127 -18.00 -20.07 4.75
C LEU A 127 -18.68 -18.70 5.00
N ASP A 128 -18.32 -17.67 4.24
CA ASP A 128 -18.97 -16.36 4.28
C ASP A 128 -19.15 -15.79 2.85
N PRO A 129 -20.24 -16.17 2.16
CA PRO A 129 -20.54 -15.68 0.82
C PRO A 129 -20.67 -14.16 0.75
N THR A 130 -21.21 -13.51 1.80
CA THR A 130 -21.51 -12.07 1.79
C THR A 130 -20.24 -11.23 1.89
N ALA A 131 -19.28 -11.65 2.73
CA ALA A 131 -17.95 -11.06 2.74
C ALA A 131 -17.25 -11.22 1.38
N GLY A 132 -17.41 -12.39 0.75
CA GLY A 132 -16.90 -12.68 -0.59
C GLY A 132 -17.44 -11.75 -1.66
N GLU A 133 -18.75 -11.50 -1.70
CA GLU A 133 -19.37 -10.54 -2.64
C GLU A 133 -18.81 -9.13 -2.46
N THR A 134 -18.66 -8.69 -1.21
CA THR A 134 -18.10 -7.37 -0.89
C THR A 134 -16.65 -7.26 -1.35
N LEU A 135 -15.83 -8.29 -1.12
CA LEU A 135 -14.43 -8.30 -1.53
C LEU A 135 -14.29 -8.43 -3.05
N LEU A 136 -15.17 -9.18 -3.71
CA LEU A 136 -15.24 -9.30 -5.16
C LEU A 136 -15.49 -7.94 -5.81
N MET A 137 -16.45 -7.16 -5.30
CA MET A 137 -16.72 -5.79 -5.75
C MET A 137 -15.47 -4.90 -5.67
N LYS A 138 -14.68 -5.02 -4.60
CA LYS A 138 -13.43 -4.27 -4.42
C LYS A 138 -12.36 -4.72 -5.43
N ILE A 139 -12.15 -6.03 -5.58
CA ILE A 139 -11.16 -6.59 -6.51
C ILE A 139 -11.47 -6.18 -7.96
N VAL A 140 -12.75 -6.25 -8.37
CA VAL A 140 -13.19 -5.79 -9.70
C VAL A 140 -12.87 -4.30 -9.91
N ALA A 141 -13.09 -3.46 -8.89
CA ALA A 141 -12.70 -2.05 -8.96
C ALA A 141 -11.19 -1.86 -9.11
N TYR A 142 -10.36 -2.62 -8.37
CA TYR A 142 -8.90 -2.53 -8.49
C TYR A 142 -8.40 -2.98 -9.87
N GLY A 143 -8.98 -4.05 -10.43
CA GLY A 143 -8.74 -4.47 -11.81
C GLY A 143 -9.17 -3.39 -12.81
N GLY A 144 -10.30 -2.73 -12.56
CA GLY A 144 -10.76 -1.58 -13.33
C GLY A 144 -9.79 -0.40 -13.34
N VAL A 145 -9.25 -0.04 -12.16
CA VAL A 145 -8.20 0.98 -12.03
C VAL A 145 -6.97 0.58 -12.84
N PHE A 146 -6.51 -0.67 -12.74
CA PHE A 146 -5.38 -1.17 -13.51
C PHE A 146 -5.62 -1.05 -15.02
N LEU A 147 -6.79 -1.47 -15.52
CA LEU A 147 -7.11 -1.44 -16.96
C LEU A 147 -7.16 0.00 -17.50
N LEU A 148 -7.82 0.91 -16.78
CA LEU A 148 -7.85 2.32 -17.16
C LEU A 148 -6.44 2.93 -17.11
N ALA A 149 -5.67 2.64 -16.06
CA ALA A 149 -4.29 3.08 -15.89
C ALA A 149 -3.38 2.56 -17.01
N PHE A 150 -3.54 1.31 -17.42
CA PHE A 150 -2.81 0.72 -18.54
C PHE A 150 -3.15 1.40 -19.86
N GLU A 151 -4.42 1.73 -20.10
CA GLU A 151 -4.82 2.47 -21.30
C GLU A 151 -4.28 3.90 -21.31
N ILE A 152 -4.42 4.62 -20.19
CA ILE A 152 -3.87 5.96 -19.97
C ILE A 152 -2.35 5.95 -20.14
N GLY A 153 -1.71 4.89 -19.68
CA GLY A 153 -0.28 4.70 -19.65
C GLY A 153 0.37 4.59 -21.03
N ARG A 154 -0.41 4.54 -22.11
CA ARG A 154 0.11 4.67 -23.48
C ARG A 154 0.71 6.06 -23.77
N ASP A 155 0.27 7.09 -23.05
CA ASP A 155 0.79 8.46 -23.18
C ASP A 155 1.83 8.77 -22.08
N ARG A 156 3.05 9.12 -22.50
CA ARG A 156 4.17 9.48 -21.59
C ARG A 156 3.86 10.68 -20.70
N GLY A 157 3.17 11.69 -21.24
CA GLY A 157 2.77 12.88 -20.50
C GLY A 157 1.80 12.53 -19.39
N ARG A 158 0.81 11.67 -19.69
CA ARG A 158 -0.18 11.21 -18.70
C ARG A 158 0.43 10.34 -17.61
N VAL A 159 1.40 9.48 -17.94
CA VAL A 159 2.13 8.74 -16.89
C VAL A 159 2.88 9.68 -15.97
N ARG A 160 3.60 10.66 -16.51
CA ARG A 160 4.29 11.66 -15.69
C ARG A 160 3.30 12.43 -14.79
N GLN A 161 2.13 12.80 -15.32
CA GLN A 161 1.06 13.45 -14.56
C GLN A 161 0.50 12.53 -13.46
N ALA A 162 0.31 11.24 -13.72
CA ALA A 162 -0.17 10.28 -12.72
C ALA A 162 0.81 10.12 -11.55
N PHE A 163 2.11 9.98 -11.84
CA PHE A 163 3.15 9.91 -10.81
C PHE A 163 3.22 11.20 -9.98
N TRP A 164 3.11 12.37 -10.63
CA TRP A 164 3.00 13.65 -9.93
C TRP A 164 1.74 13.74 -9.05
N ALA A 165 0.58 13.36 -9.56
CA ALA A 165 -0.68 13.44 -8.83
C ALA A 165 -0.64 12.55 -7.57
N VAL A 166 -0.16 11.31 -7.69
CA VAL A 166 -0.01 10.41 -6.55
C VAL A 166 1.02 10.95 -5.54
N PHE A 167 2.16 11.47 -6.02
CA PHE A 167 3.16 12.07 -5.15
C PHE A 167 2.63 13.29 -4.39
N LEU A 168 1.93 14.21 -5.08
CA LEU A 168 1.37 15.42 -4.46
C LEU A 168 0.24 15.09 -3.49
N ALA A 169 -0.60 14.10 -3.81
CA ALA A 169 -1.58 13.57 -2.86
C ALA A 169 -0.89 13.00 -1.62
N GLY A 170 0.13 12.16 -1.81
CA GLY A 170 0.94 11.62 -0.71
C GLY A 170 1.59 12.71 0.15
N PHE A 171 2.12 13.76 -0.48
CA PHE A 171 2.67 14.91 0.22
C PHE A 171 1.60 15.64 1.06
N ALA A 172 0.41 15.87 0.51
CA ALA A 172 -0.70 16.47 1.25
C ALA A 172 -1.14 15.59 2.45
N TYR A 173 -1.25 14.28 2.27
CA TYR A 173 -1.57 13.36 3.36
C TYR A 173 -0.45 13.28 4.41
N ALA A 174 0.83 13.39 4.00
CA ALA A 174 1.95 13.47 4.93
C ALA A 174 1.92 14.76 5.76
N LEU A 175 1.67 15.91 5.13
CA LEU A 175 1.46 17.17 5.86
C LEU A 175 0.31 17.08 6.85
N TYR A 176 -0.83 16.52 6.42
CA TYR A 176 -1.99 16.32 7.29
C TYR A 176 -1.66 15.42 8.49
N GLY A 177 -1.01 14.28 8.26
CA GLY A 177 -0.65 13.35 9.34
C GLY A 177 0.35 13.93 10.33
N LEU A 178 1.34 14.70 9.83
CA LEU A 178 2.28 15.42 10.69
C LEU A 178 1.59 16.55 11.47
N PHE A 179 0.65 17.27 10.86
CA PHE A 179 -0.15 18.27 11.55
C PHE A 179 -0.93 17.65 12.71
N VAL A 180 -1.65 16.55 12.49
CA VAL A 180 -2.39 15.83 13.56
C VAL A 180 -1.43 15.38 14.68
N GLN A 181 -0.26 14.85 14.32
CA GLN A 181 0.73 14.40 15.30
C GLN A 181 1.28 15.56 16.15
N PHE A 182 1.65 16.68 15.54
CA PHE A 182 2.29 17.80 16.26
C PHE A 182 1.31 18.75 16.94
N SER A 183 0.06 18.79 16.51
CA SER A 183 -1.01 19.52 17.21
C SER A 183 -1.46 18.82 18.49
N GLY A 184 -1.12 17.54 18.67
CA GLY A 184 -1.61 16.72 19.80
C GLY A 184 -3.08 16.32 19.65
N GLU A 185 -3.68 16.55 18.48
CA GLU A 185 -5.06 16.21 18.20
C GLU A 185 -5.26 14.69 18.23
N ARG A 186 -6.26 14.26 18.98
CA ARG A 186 -6.66 12.84 19.06
C ARG A 186 -7.75 12.49 18.06
N MET A 187 -7.93 13.33 17.05
CA MET A 187 -8.93 13.16 16.00
C MET A 187 -8.25 13.01 14.64
N VAL A 188 -8.60 11.95 13.92
CA VAL A 188 -8.32 11.80 12.48
C VAL A 188 -9.60 12.16 11.74
N LEU A 189 -9.54 13.26 11.01
CA LEU A 189 -10.69 13.97 10.46
C LEU A 189 -11.68 14.37 11.55
N TRP A 190 -12.73 13.58 11.75
CA TRP A 190 -13.76 13.72 12.79
C TRP A 190 -13.95 12.41 13.58
N PHE A 191 -13.01 11.48 13.46
CA PHE A 191 -13.02 10.20 14.18
C PHE A 191 -11.95 10.17 15.25
N ALA A 192 -12.27 9.56 16.40
CA ALA A 192 -11.31 9.35 17.47
C ALA A 192 -10.16 8.45 17.01
N LYS A 193 -8.94 8.85 17.36
CA LYS A 193 -7.70 8.11 17.10
C LYS A 193 -7.41 7.20 18.28
N ASP A 194 -8.18 6.12 18.38
CA ASP A 194 -8.06 5.17 19.50
C ASP A 194 -6.82 4.26 19.39
N ALA A 195 -6.38 3.98 18.15
CA ALA A 195 -5.21 3.18 17.87
C ALA A 195 -4.00 4.05 17.51
N TYR A 196 -2.84 3.71 18.08
CA TYR A 196 -1.55 4.35 17.79
C TYR A 196 -1.54 5.88 17.98
N PRO A 197 -1.95 6.40 19.16
CA PRO A 197 -2.09 7.84 19.39
C PRO A 197 -0.77 8.59 19.13
N ASP A 198 0.37 7.98 19.47
CA ASP A 198 1.69 8.60 19.35
C ASP A 198 2.38 8.37 17.99
N SER A 199 1.71 7.74 17.02
CA SER A 199 2.28 7.45 15.70
C SER A 199 1.59 8.24 14.58
N VAL A 200 2.33 8.64 13.56
CA VAL A 200 1.73 9.24 12.36
C VAL A 200 0.97 8.16 11.59
N THR A 201 -0.34 8.35 11.45
CA THR A 201 -1.22 7.50 10.63
C THR A 201 -1.89 8.26 9.49
N SER A 202 -1.82 9.60 9.49
CA SER A 202 -2.57 10.46 8.56
C SER A 202 -4.07 10.13 8.61
N THR A 203 -4.75 10.07 7.46
CA THR A 203 -6.14 9.64 7.36
C THR A 203 -6.34 8.14 7.55
N PHE A 204 -5.28 7.35 7.77
CA PHE A 204 -5.40 5.91 8.01
C PHE A 204 -5.55 5.66 9.52
N ILE A 205 -6.20 4.55 9.87
CA ILE A 205 -6.28 4.08 11.27
C ILE A 205 -5.01 3.29 11.64
N ASN A 206 -4.52 2.47 10.71
CA ASN A 206 -3.36 1.60 10.93
C ASN A 206 -2.05 2.27 10.46
N ARG A 207 -1.09 2.43 11.38
CA ARG A 207 0.24 3.03 11.11
C ARG A 207 1.06 2.27 10.06
N ASN A 208 0.95 0.94 10.01
CA ASN A 208 1.72 0.11 9.08
C ASN A 208 1.18 0.24 7.66
N THR A 209 -0.15 0.26 7.51
CA THR A 209 -0.76 0.53 6.21
C THR A 209 -0.35 1.92 5.72
N TYR A 210 -0.40 2.93 6.59
CA TYR A 210 0.04 4.27 6.23
C TYR A 210 1.51 4.32 5.81
N ALA A 211 2.40 3.64 6.54
CA ALA A 211 3.82 3.54 6.17
C ALA A 211 4.01 2.96 4.76
N THR A 212 3.20 1.96 4.38
CA THR A 212 3.19 1.39 3.02
C THR A 212 2.76 2.44 1.99
N TYR A 213 1.64 3.11 2.24
CA TYR A 213 1.09 4.13 1.34
C TYR A 213 2.06 5.30 1.17
N ALA A 214 2.58 5.86 2.26
CA ALA A 214 3.58 6.92 2.26
C ALA A 214 4.82 6.49 1.47
N GLY A 215 5.34 5.28 1.71
CA GLY A 215 6.47 4.72 0.97
C GLY A 215 6.21 4.64 -0.55
N MET A 216 5.01 4.19 -0.96
CA MET A 216 4.63 4.17 -2.38
C MET A 216 4.62 5.57 -3.01
N THR A 217 4.06 6.56 -2.30
CA THR A 217 3.97 7.94 -2.81
C THR A 217 5.35 8.59 -2.90
N VAL A 218 6.25 8.35 -1.95
CA VAL A 218 7.64 8.80 -2.00
C VAL A 218 8.37 8.17 -3.18
N LEU A 219 8.26 6.85 -3.38
CA LEU A 219 8.84 6.16 -4.53
C LEU A 219 8.29 6.68 -5.87
N ALA A 220 6.99 7.00 -5.93
CA ALA A 220 6.40 7.66 -7.10
C ALA A 220 7.01 9.06 -7.34
N GLY A 221 7.26 9.83 -6.28
CA GLY A 221 7.92 11.14 -6.32
C GLY A 221 9.37 11.12 -6.82
N LEU A 222 10.06 9.99 -6.72
CA LEU A 222 11.42 9.85 -7.23
C LEU A 222 11.48 9.92 -8.77
N VAL A 223 10.39 9.56 -9.47
CA VAL A 223 10.33 9.63 -10.95
C VAL A 223 10.43 11.07 -11.45
N PRO A 224 9.55 12.01 -11.03
CA PRO A 224 9.69 13.39 -11.44
C PRO A 224 10.96 14.07 -10.89
N LEU A 225 11.39 13.75 -9.67
CA LEU A 225 12.67 14.25 -9.15
C LEU A 225 13.83 13.88 -10.09
N LEU A 226 13.89 12.61 -10.52
CA LEU A 226 14.91 12.13 -11.44
C LEU A 226 14.86 12.87 -12.78
N SER A 227 13.66 13.25 -13.26
CA SER A 227 13.51 14.02 -14.48
C SER A 227 14.07 15.45 -14.36
N GLU A 228 13.88 16.11 -13.22
CA GLU A 228 14.43 17.45 -12.94
C GLU A 228 15.95 17.41 -12.72
N VAL A 229 16.45 16.43 -11.96
CA VAL A 229 17.90 16.26 -11.73
C VAL A 229 18.63 16.01 -13.05
N ARG A 230 18.06 15.22 -13.97
CA ARG A 230 18.61 15.01 -15.31
C ARG A 230 18.61 16.29 -16.14
N ARG A 231 17.59 17.14 -16.01
CA ARG A 231 17.53 18.43 -16.70
C ARG A 231 18.68 19.34 -16.24
N LEU A 232 18.99 19.34 -14.95
CA LEU A 232 20.09 20.13 -14.38
C LEU A 232 21.48 19.57 -14.70
N THR A 233 21.66 18.24 -14.64
CA THR A 233 22.97 17.59 -14.85
C THR A 233 23.37 17.42 -16.32
N ARG A 234 22.46 17.69 -17.26
CA ARG A 234 22.76 17.68 -18.70
C ARG A 234 23.78 18.75 -19.10
N ASP A 235 23.79 19.87 -18.37
CA ASP A 235 24.83 20.89 -18.45
C ASP A 235 25.97 20.52 -17.49
N ARG A 236 26.91 19.71 -17.99
CA ARG A 236 28.05 19.13 -17.24
C ARG A 236 28.70 20.13 -16.30
N THR A 237 28.37 20.09 -15.01
CA THR A 237 29.04 20.94 -14.03
C THR A 237 29.17 20.28 -12.66
N THR A 238 30.30 20.60 -12.02
CA THR A 238 30.73 20.20 -10.68
C THR A 238 29.68 20.53 -9.61
N VAL A 239 29.68 19.80 -8.48
CA VAL A 239 28.77 19.98 -7.33
C VAL A 239 28.62 21.45 -6.88
N GLN A 240 29.68 22.26 -6.97
CA GLN A 240 29.62 23.71 -6.69
C GLN A 240 28.71 24.50 -7.62
N ARG A 241 28.70 24.18 -8.92
CA ARG A 241 27.78 24.80 -9.89
C ARG A 241 26.38 24.22 -9.80
N LEU A 242 26.20 22.99 -9.30
CA LEU A 242 24.88 22.47 -8.95
C LEU A 242 24.25 23.34 -7.86
N LEU A 243 24.98 23.68 -6.79
CA LEU A 243 24.50 24.55 -5.72
C LEU A 243 24.20 25.98 -6.19
N ILE A 244 25.02 26.55 -7.09
CA ILE A 244 24.77 27.87 -7.68
C ILE A 244 23.58 27.83 -8.66
N SER A 245 23.47 26.78 -9.48
CA SER A 245 22.31 26.56 -10.36
C SER A 245 21.02 26.27 -9.59
N LEU A 246 21.14 25.76 -8.36
CA LEU A 246 20.02 25.58 -7.44
C LEU A 246 19.50 26.94 -6.91
N SER A 247 20.24 28.03 -7.08
CA SER A 247 19.79 29.39 -6.76
C SER A 247 19.20 30.08 -8.00
N GLU A 248 19.85 29.95 -9.16
CA GLU A 248 19.51 30.74 -10.37
C GLU A 248 18.57 30.04 -11.37
N ARG A 249 18.52 28.70 -11.37
CA ARG A 249 17.80 27.89 -12.40
C ARG A 249 16.82 26.87 -11.81
N THR A 250 16.58 26.90 -10.51
CA THR A 250 15.69 25.92 -9.87
C THR A 250 14.25 26.13 -10.32
N THR A 251 13.66 25.07 -10.86
CA THR A 251 12.23 25.02 -11.12
C THR A 251 11.51 24.87 -9.78
N PRO A 252 10.40 25.59 -9.52
CA PRO A 252 9.58 25.37 -8.32
C PRO A 252 9.18 23.89 -8.16
N THR A 253 9.09 23.18 -9.27
CA THR A 253 8.96 21.72 -9.38
C THR A 253 10.01 20.94 -8.57
N LEU A 254 11.28 21.31 -8.61
CA LEU A 254 12.34 20.62 -7.86
C LEU A 254 12.20 20.85 -6.36
N TYR A 255 11.93 22.09 -5.93
CA TYR A 255 11.69 22.38 -4.50
C TYR A 255 10.49 21.61 -3.98
N LEU A 256 9.41 21.56 -4.75
CA LEU A 256 8.22 20.79 -4.40
C LEU A 256 8.50 19.28 -4.30
N ALA A 257 9.29 18.73 -5.22
CA ALA A 257 9.72 17.33 -5.17
C ALA A 257 10.56 17.03 -3.93
N VAL A 258 11.55 17.87 -3.63
CA VAL A 258 12.43 17.71 -2.46
C VAL A 258 11.65 17.85 -1.15
N ALA A 259 10.82 18.89 -1.04
CA ALA A 259 9.97 19.11 0.12
C ALA A 259 9.04 17.91 0.36
N GLY A 260 8.33 17.45 -0.68
CA GLY A 260 7.42 16.32 -0.53
C GLY A 260 8.10 15.01 -0.18
N ILE A 261 9.31 14.76 -0.71
CA ILE A 261 10.10 13.58 -0.33
C ILE A 261 10.55 13.68 1.13
N ILE A 262 11.09 14.81 1.57
CA ILE A 262 11.53 15.00 2.97
C ILE A 262 10.34 14.83 3.91
N THR A 263 9.21 15.47 3.64
CA THR A 263 7.99 15.34 4.43
C THR A 263 7.50 13.89 4.47
N GLY A 264 7.51 13.19 3.33
CA GLY A 264 7.16 11.77 3.28
C GLY A 264 8.11 10.88 4.09
N LEU A 265 9.42 11.13 4.06
CA LEU A 265 10.41 10.40 4.86
C LEU A 265 10.22 10.63 6.36
N VAL A 266 9.95 11.87 6.77
CA VAL A 266 9.64 12.21 8.17
C VAL A 266 8.35 11.51 8.60
N ALA A 267 7.30 11.54 7.77
CA ALA A 267 6.05 10.85 8.06
C ALA A 267 6.24 9.33 8.20
N ILE A 268 7.02 8.69 7.30
CA ILE A 268 7.37 7.26 7.38
C ILE A 268 8.08 6.94 8.69
N ALA A 269 9.10 7.73 9.07
CA ALA A 269 9.86 7.50 10.29
C ALA A 269 8.98 7.63 11.55
N LEU A 270 8.10 8.64 11.59
CA LEU A 270 7.18 8.88 12.70
C LEU A 270 5.95 7.95 12.70
N THR A 271 5.78 7.08 11.71
CA THR A 271 4.80 5.98 11.82
C THR A 271 5.20 4.95 12.87
N GLY A 272 6.49 4.84 13.21
CA GLY A 272 7.00 3.76 14.08
C GLY A 272 6.83 2.35 13.51
N SER A 273 6.51 2.20 12.22
CA SER A 273 6.32 0.88 11.59
C SER A 273 7.68 0.28 11.18
N ARG A 274 8.22 -0.64 12.00
CA ARG A 274 9.48 -1.34 11.70
C ARG A 274 9.47 -2.08 10.37
N ALA A 275 8.43 -2.90 10.15
CA ALA A 275 8.29 -3.67 8.93
C ALA A 275 8.08 -2.75 7.72
N GLY A 276 7.23 -1.72 7.85
CA GLY A 276 7.03 -0.71 6.81
C GLY A 276 8.32 0.03 6.45
N GLY A 277 9.08 0.49 7.45
CA GLY A 277 10.37 1.17 7.25
C GLY A 277 11.42 0.28 6.61
N ALA A 278 11.55 -0.98 7.07
CA ALA A 278 12.47 -1.95 6.48
C ALA A 278 12.11 -2.27 5.02
N CYS A 279 10.83 -2.48 4.72
CA CYS A 279 10.35 -2.71 3.35
C CYS A 279 10.57 -1.48 2.46
N PHE A 280 10.39 -0.26 2.99
CA PHE A 280 10.67 0.97 2.24
C PHE A 280 12.15 1.12 1.90
N VAL A 281 13.04 0.80 2.85
CA VAL A 281 14.49 0.84 2.61
C VAL A 281 14.90 -0.22 1.60
N LEU A 282 14.35 -1.44 1.70
CA LEU A 282 14.54 -2.48 0.67
C LEU A 282 14.08 -1.99 -0.71
N ALA A 283 12.92 -1.33 -0.78
CA ALA A 283 12.42 -0.76 -2.02
C ALA A 283 13.31 0.37 -2.57
N LEU A 284 13.90 1.21 -1.70
CA LEU A 284 14.91 2.19 -2.11
C LEU A 284 16.19 1.51 -2.66
N VAL A 285 16.62 0.41 -2.06
CA VAL A 285 17.72 -0.39 -2.60
C VAL A 285 17.37 -0.93 -3.97
N VAL A 286 16.19 -1.53 -4.14
CA VAL A 286 15.71 -2.01 -5.45
C VAL A 286 15.61 -0.87 -6.47
N PHE A 287 15.12 0.30 -6.06
CA PHE A 287 15.05 1.49 -6.91
C PHE A 287 16.45 1.92 -7.38
N THR A 288 17.40 2.04 -6.46
CA THR A 288 18.76 2.50 -6.78
C THR A 288 19.56 1.46 -7.59
N VAL A 289 19.40 0.16 -7.29
CA VAL A 289 19.93 -0.93 -8.11
C VAL A 289 19.30 -0.91 -9.51
N GLY A 290 17.99 -0.70 -9.61
CA GLY A 290 17.29 -0.57 -10.88
C GLY A 290 17.83 0.60 -11.72
N LEU A 291 18.12 1.75 -11.11
CA LEU A 291 18.78 2.87 -11.77
C LEU A 291 20.22 2.53 -12.21
N LEU A 292 20.95 1.73 -11.43
CA LEU A 292 22.30 1.27 -11.80
C LEU A 292 22.27 0.30 -12.99
N ILE A 293 21.34 -0.66 -12.99
CA ILE A 293 21.11 -1.60 -14.09
C ILE A 293 20.70 -0.84 -15.36
N ALA A 294 19.82 0.15 -15.23
CA ALA A 294 19.43 1.05 -16.31
C ALA A 294 20.55 2.03 -16.72
N ARG A 295 21.69 2.03 -16.03
CA ARG A 295 22.86 2.91 -16.24
C ARG A 295 22.53 4.40 -16.15
N GLU A 296 21.55 4.73 -15.32
CA GLU A 296 21.08 6.10 -15.09
C GLU A 296 21.88 6.80 -13.98
N ILE A 297 22.55 6.04 -13.11
CA ILE A 297 23.42 6.55 -12.04
C ILE A 297 24.77 5.82 -11.99
N LYS A 298 25.77 6.42 -11.35
CA LYS A 298 27.08 5.81 -11.08
C LYS A 298 27.08 5.09 -9.72
N VAL A 299 27.98 4.12 -9.55
CA VAL A 299 28.15 3.36 -8.30
C VAL A 299 28.37 4.27 -7.07
N ARG A 300 29.10 5.38 -7.21
CA ARG A 300 29.29 6.34 -6.11
C ARG A 300 27.97 6.94 -5.63
N THR A 301 27.09 7.35 -6.55
CA THR A 301 25.76 7.87 -6.23
C THR A 301 24.89 6.80 -5.57
N PHE A 302 25.00 5.55 -6.02
CA PHE A 302 24.33 4.41 -5.38
C PHE A 302 24.74 4.27 -3.91
N LEU A 303 26.05 4.30 -3.61
CA LEU A 303 26.55 4.20 -2.22
C LEU A 303 26.04 5.35 -1.34
N THR A 304 25.96 6.57 -1.87
CA THR A 304 25.41 7.72 -1.12
C THR A 304 23.92 7.55 -0.81
N LEU A 305 23.11 7.16 -1.81
CA LEU A 305 21.68 6.94 -1.62
C LEU A 305 21.40 5.76 -0.68
N PHE A 306 22.24 4.71 -0.75
CA PHE A 306 22.19 3.58 0.17
C PHE A 306 22.45 4.01 1.61
N GLY A 307 23.48 4.82 1.86
CA GLY A 307 23.77 5.37 3.18
C GLY A 307 22.62 6.20 3.74
N LEU A 308 22.00 7.05 2.90
CA LEU A 308 20.82 7.83 3.31
C LEU A 308 19.62 6.94 3.66
N GLY A 309 19.37 5.87 2.89
CA GLY A 309 18.37 4.86 3.22
C GLY A 309 18.63 4.18 4.58
N GLY A 310 19.90 3.89 4.88
CA GLY A 310 20.33 3.37 6.18
C GLY A 310 20.00 4.31 7.34
N VAL A 311 20.15 5.63 7.16
CA VAL A 311 19.76 6.63 8.17
C VAL A 311 18.25 6.61 8.41
N VAL A 312 17.43 6.58 7.34
CA VAL A 312 15.97 6.49 7.46
C VAL A 312 15.56 5.24 8.23
N LEU A 313 16.19 4.09 7.94
CA LEU A 313 15.96 2.84 8.67
C LEU A 313 16.30 3.00 10.15
N ALA A 314 17.49 3.52 10.45
CA ALA A 314 17.97 3.70 11.82
C ALA A 314 17.03 4.61 12.61
N VAL A 315 16.62 5.76 12.06
CA VAL A 315 15.66 6.67 12.70
C VAL A 315 14.33 5.96 12.94
N THR A 316 13.80 5.23 11.95
CA THR A 316 12.52 4.49 12.11
C THR A 316 12.61 3.46 13.24
N LEU A 317 13.72 2.71 13.32
CA LEU A 317 13.95 1.73 14.37
C LEU A 317 14.08 2.37 15.76
N LEU A 318 14.74 3.53 15.86
CA LEU A 318 14.86 4.29 17.11
C LEU A 318 13.51 4.86 17.58
N MET A 319 12.70 5.35 16.65
CA MET A 319 11.37 5.93 16.94
C MET A 319 10.30 4.86 17.23
N SER A 320 10.57 3.60 16.92
CA SER A 320 9.59 2.51 17.14
C SER A 320 9.35 2.15 18.62
N GLY A 321 10.06 2.76 19.58
CA GLY A 321 9.88 2.59 21.05
C GLY A 321 10.24 1.19 21.62
N ASP A 322 10.24 0.16 20.78
CA ASP A 322 10.37 -1.25 21.14
C ASP A 322 11.77 -1.67 21.62
N LEU A 323 12.84 -0.91 21.34
CA LEU A 323 14.18 -1.22 21.88
C LEU A 323 14.23 -1.05 23.41
N LEU A 324 13.42 -0.12 23.94
CA LEU A 324 13.20 0.06 25.38
C LEU A 324 12.11 -0.90 25.90
N PHE A 325 11.02 -1.08 25.14
CA PHE A 325 9.86 -1.89 25.54
C PHE A 325 10.13 -3.42 25.53
N LYS A 326 10.96 -3.94 24.62
CA LYS A 326 11.37 -5.36 24.60
C LYS A 326 12.13 -5.81 25.85
N ARG A 327 12.65 -4.87 26.65
CA ARG A 327 13.28 -5.16 27.94
C ARG A 327 12.28 -5.13 29.11
N LEU A 328 11.11 -4.53 28.92
CA LEU A 328 10.09 -4.33 29.96
C LEU A 328 8.89 -5.28 29.82
N THR A 329 8.61 -5.77 28.60
CA THR A 329 7.49 -6.68 28.33
C THR A 329 8.01 -7.89 27.53
N SER A 330 8.12 -9.03 28.19
CA SER A 330 8.52 -10.34 27.68
C SER A 330 7.83 -10.76 26.37
N GLU A 331 8.62 -11.44 25.49
CA GLU A 331 8.35 -12.54 24.53
C GLU A 331 7.08 -12.62 23.65
N THR A 332 6.00 -11.88 23.90
CA THR A 332 4.65 -12.22 23.41
C THR A 332 4.33 -11.86 21.95
N ALA A 333 4.89 -10.78 21.39
CA ALA A 333 4.41 -10.25 20.09
C ALA A 333 4.87 -11.02 18.82
N PRO A 334 6.10 -11.54 18.72
CA PRO A 334 6.53 -12.36 17.58
C PRO A 334 5.92 -13.77 17.62
N GLU A 335 5.84 -14.36 18.81
CA GLU A 335 5.30 -15.70 19.04
C GLU A 335 3.80 -15.77 18.73
N ALA A 336 3.04 -14.73 19.10
CA ALA A 336 1.64 -14.59 18.73
C ALA A 336 1.41 -14.62 17.20
N ARG A 337 2.24 -13.93 16.41
CA ARG A 337 2.11 -13.95 14.93
C ARG A 337 2.45 -15.31 14.33
N ALA A 338 3.47 -15.98 14.86
CA ALA A 338 3.84 -17.31 14.40
C ALA A 338 2.68 -18.30 14.62
N ALA A 339 2.03 -18.26 15.79
CA ALA A 339 0.86 -19.08 16.09
C ALA A 339 -0.32 -18.82 15.14
N VAL A 340 -0.60 -17.54 14.80
CA VAL A 340 -1.61 -17.20 13.78
C VAL A 340 -1.24 -17.79 12.41
N PHE A 341 0.04 -17.73 12.02
CA PHE A 341 0.45 -18.33 10.74
C PHE A 341 0.31 -19.85 10.74
N ASP A 342 0.55 -20.52 11.87
CA ASP A 342 0.43 -21.97 11.97
C ASP A 342 -1.03 -22.42 11.84
N VAL A 343 -1.96 -21.77 12.54
CA VAL A 343 -3.41 -22.07 12.40
C VAL A 343 -3.92 -21.74 11.00
N ALA A 344 -3.50 -20.62 10.42
CA ALA A 344 -3.88 -20.30 9.04
C ALA A 344 -3.33 -21.32 8.03
N ARG A 345 -2.13 -21.89 8.26
CA ARG A 345 -1.62 -23.01 7.43
C ARG A 345 -2.45 -24.28 7.60
N LEU A 346 -2.95 -24.58 8.80
CA LEU A 346 -3.86 -25.70 9.00
C LEU A 346 -5.13 -25.53 8.16
N ALA A 347 -5.73 -24.32 8.18
CA ALA A 347 -6.87 -24.01 7.33
C ALA A 347 -6.57 -24.16 5.82
N VAL A 348 -5.36 -23.79 5.36
CA VAL A 348 -4.93 -24.05 3.97
C VAL A 348 -4.83 -25.55 3.66
N VAL A 349 -4.33 -26.36 4.61
CA VAL A 349 -4.16 -27.81 4.42
C VAL A 349 -5.51 -28.52 4.36
N GLU A 350 -6.54 -28.02 5.04
CA GLU A 350 -7.90 -28.56 4.97
C GLU A 350 -8.52 -28.40 3.58
N GLU A 351 -8.40 -27.22 2.95
CA GLU A 351 -9.00 -26.93 1.64
C GLU A 351 -7.99 -26.28 0.67
N PRO A 352 -6.93 -26.99 0.24
CA PRO A 352 -5.80 -26.37 -0.48
C PRO A 352 -6.13 -25.95 -1.91
N TRP A 353 -7.08 -26.63 -2.55
CA TRP A 353 -7.41 -26.42 -3.97
C TRP A 353 -8.51 -25.40 -4.16
N ILE A 354 -9.56 -25.50 -3.35
CA ILE A 354 -10.75 -24.67 -3.50
C ILE A 354 -10.79 -23.52 -2.50
N GLY A 355 -10.07 -23.60 -1.37
CA GLY A 355 -10.14 -22.63 -0.29
C GLY A 355 -11.48 -22.65 0.45
N HIS A 356 -11.58 -21.80 1.46
CA HIS A 356 -12.76 -21.67 2.32
C HIS A 356 -13.74 -20.59 1.86
N GLY A 357 -13.42 -19.86 0.78
CA GLY A 357 -14.21 -18.76 0.25
C GLY A 357 -13.53 -17.40 0.36
N LEU A 358 -13.63 -16.57 -0.69
CA LEU A 358 -13.17 -15.18 -0.64
C LEU A 358 -13.80 -14.43 0.54
N GLY A 359 -12.99 -13.68 1.30
CA GLY A 359 -13.44 -12.92 2.47
C GLY A 359 -13.77 -13.77 3.71
N SER A 360 -13.64 -15.10 3.66
CA SER A 360 -14.03 -15.98 4.75
C SER A 360 -12.89 -16.30 5.73
N PHE A 361 -11.76 -15.58 5.67
CA PHE A 361 -10.58 -15.89 6.48
C PHE A 361 -10.91 -16.01 7.97
N SER A 362 -11.64 -15.04 8.53
CA SER A 362 -11.99 -15.05 9.95
C SER A 362 -12.81 -16.30 10.33
N ALA A 363 -13.80 -16.67 9.53
CA ALA A 363 -14.60 -17.87 9.76
C ALA A 363 -13.76 -19.16 9.67
N ALA A 364 -12.91 -19.28 8.65
CA ALA A 364 -12.04 -20.43 8.43
C ALA A 364 -10.99 -20.57 9.54
N PHE A 365 -10.33 -19.47 9.89
CA PHE A 365 -9.31 -19.43 10.93
C PHE A 365 -9.87 -19.83 12.29
N ASN A 366 -10.98 -19.20 12.71
CA ASN A 366 -11.53 -19.45 14.04
C ASN A 366 -12.18 -20.84 14.14
N ARG A 367 -12.58 -21.46 13.02
CA ARG A 367 -12.97 -22.88 12.98
C ARG A 367 -11.78 -23.84 13.10
N ALA A 368 -10.67 -23.54 12.41
CA ALA A 368 -9.44 -24.32 12.48
C ALA A 368 -8.70 -24.15 13.82
N ASN A 369 -8.99 -23.09 14.56
CA ASN A 369 -8.47 -22.87 15.90
C ASN A 369 -9.09 -23.87 16.89
N ASP A 370 -8.40 -24.99 17.12
CA ASP A 370 -8.79 -26.08 18.03
C ASP A 370 -8.69 -25.73 19.53
N GLY A 371 -8.54 -24.45 19.86
CA GLY A 371 -8.37 -23.95 21.22
C GLY A 371 -7.00 -24.25 21.82
N ARG A 372 -6.11 -24.99 21.13
CA ARG A 372 -4.73 -25.23 21.54
C ARG A 372 -3.82 -24.08 21.14
N ALA A 373 -4.19 -23.32 20.11
CA ALA A 373 -3.46 -22.15 19.66
C ALA A 373 -3.88 -20.88 20.41
N VAL A 374 -3.39 -20.73 21.65
CA VAL A 374 -2.99 -19.48 22.36
C VAL A 374 -4.01 -18.32 22.52
N PHE A 375 -5.03 -18.18 21.68
CA PHE A 375 -5.95 -17.04 21.63
C PHE A 375 -7.35 -17.43 22.05
N THR A 376 -7.81 -16.81 23.15
CA THR A 376 -9.22 -16.81 23.57
C THR A 376 -10.04 -15.71 22.87
N THR A 377 -9.41 -14.96 21.96
CA THR A 377 -9.98 -13.78 21.28
C THR A 377 -10.15 -14.07 19.80
N PHE A 378 -11.25 -13.57 19.22
CA PHE A 378 -11.56 -13.70 17.80
C PHE A 378 -10.48 -13.04 16.92
N VAL A 379 -10.01 -13.76 15.90
CA VAL A 379 -8.97 -13.28 14.96
C VAL A 379 -9.59 -12.97 13.62
N ASP A 380 -9.47 -11.71 13.18
CA ASP A 380 -10.10 -11.21 11.95
C ASP A 380 -9.18 -11.25 10.72
N LEU A 381 -7.86 -11.22 10.92
CA LEU A 381 -6.88 -11.03 9.84
C LEU A 381 -5.63 -11.86 10.07
N ALA A 382 -5.05 -12.40 9.00
CA ALA A 382 -3.83 -13.18 9.10
C ALA A 382 -2.60 -12.31 9.43
N HIS A 383 -2.65 -11.02 9.08
CA HIS A 383 -1.45 -10.18 8.92
C HIS A 383 -0.40 -10.80 7.98
N ASN A 384 -0.87 -11.54 6.98
CA ASN A 384 -0.10 -12.06 5.86
C ASN A 384 -1.06 -12.25 4.69
N THR A 385 -1.02 -11.34 3.73
CA THR A 385 -2.00 -11.31 2.63
C THR A 385 -1.92 -12.57 1.77
N TYR A 386 -0.73 -13.15 1.60
CA TYR A 386 -0.57 -14.36 0.79
C TYR A 386 -1.20 -15.57 1.46
N LEU A 387 -1.01 -15.69 2.77
CA LEU A 387 -1.58 -16.78 3.55
C LEU A 387 -3.10 -16.65 3.63
N GLU A 388 -3.60 -15.43 3.82
CA GLU A 388 -5.03 -15.13 3.81
C GLU A 388 -5.67 -15.50 2.47
N LEU A 389 -5.06 -15.09 1.35
CA LEU A 389 -5.55 -15.45 0.02
C LEU A 389 -5.48 -16.96 -0.27
N ALA A 390 -4.52 -17.68 0.33
CA ALA A 390 -4.44 -19.13 0.24
C ALA A 390 -5.59 -19.80 1.01
N VAL A 391 -5.91 -19.31 2.21
CA VAL A 391 -7.05 -19.82 3.02
C VAL A 391 -8.36 -19.59 2.28
N GLU A 392 -8.55 -18.39 1.74
CA GLU A 392 -9.81 -17.97 1.11
C GLU A 392 -9.99 -18.55 -0.29
N GLY A 393 -9.03 -18.30 -1.18
CA GLY A 393 -9.12 -18.63 -2.60
C GLY A 393 -8.57 -20.00 -2.99
N GLY A 394 -7.86 -20.66 -2.08
CA GLY A 394 -7.02 -21.82 -2.39
C GLY A 394 -5.72 -21.43 -3.08
N LEU A 395 -4.79 -22.38 -3.16
CA LEU A 395 -3.50 -22.22 -3.83
C LEU A 395 -3.62 -21.82 -5.32
N PRO A 396 -4.58 -22.35 -6.11
CA PRO A 396 -4.75 -21.92 -7.50
C PRO A 396 -5.09 -20.43 -7.65
N ALA A 397 -5.99 -19.89 -6.82
CA ALA A 397 -6.36 -18.48 -6.89
C ALA A 397 -5.21 -17.57 -6.43
N LEU A 398 -4.47 -17.96 -5.38
CA LEU A 398 -3.24 -17.29 -4.97
C LEU A 398 -2.23 -17.27 -6.12
N LEU A 399 -1.92 -18.41 -6.72
CA LEU A 399 -0.95 -18.52 -7.82
C LEU A 399 -1.37 -17.68 -9.03
N LEU A 400 -2.65 -17.72 -9.42
CA LEU A 400 -3.15 -16.91 -10.52
C LEU A 400 -3.02 -15.40 -10.22
N SER A 401 -3.34 -14.98 -9.00
CA SER A 401 -3.17 -13.59 -8.56
C SER A 401 -1.70 -13.14 -8.63
N LEU A 402 -0.78 -13.99 -8.17
CA LEU A 402 0.66 -13.75 -8.24
C LEU A 402 1.16 -13.68 -9.69
N VAL A 403 0.66 -14.54 -10.59
CA VAL A 403 1.03 -14.52 -12.01
C VAL A 403 0.53 -13.25 -12.70
N LEU A 404 -0.71 -12.80 -12.41
CA LEU A 404 -1.27 -11.58 -12.99
C LEU A 404 -0.45 -10.34 -12.60
N ILE A 405 -0.21 -10.14 -11.31
CA ILE A 405 0.59 -8.99 -10.83
C ILE A 405 2.06 -9.16 -11.23
N GLY A 406 2.60 -10.36 -11.07
CA GLY A 406 4.00 -10.70 -11.36
C GLY A 406 4.36 -10.55 -12.84
N SER A 407 3.44 -10.83 -13.76
CA SER A 407 3.67 -10.61 -15.19
C SER A 407 3.68 -9.12 -15.55
N ALA A 408 2.83 -8.29 -14.94
CA ALA A 408 2.84 -6.84 -15.11
C ALA A 408 4.15 -6.20 -14.59
N VAL A 409 4.63 -6.67 -13.42
CA VAL A 409 5.93 -6.27 -12.86
C VAL A 409 7.10 -6.82 -13.68
N GLY A 410 6.99 -8.07 -14.16
CA GLY A 410 8.00 -8.73 -14.99
C GLY A 410 8.28 -8.00 -16.29
N VAL A 411 7.25 -7.41 -16.91
CA VAL A 411 7.40 -6.51 -18.05
C VAL A 411 8.21 -5.25 -17.70
N CYS A 412 7.97 -4.66 -16.53
CA CYS A 412 8.79 -3.54 -16.04
C CYS A 412 10.24 -3.96 -15.81
N CYS A 413 10.50 -5.12 -15.21
CA CYS A 413 11.84 -5.70 -15.03
C CYS A 413 12.54 -5.92 -16.38
N ALA A 414 11.86 -6.52 -17.36
CA ALA A 414 12.42 -6.73 -18.70
C ALA A 414 12.80 -5.41 -19.37
N ASN A 415 12.01 -4.35 -19.18
CA ASN A 415 12.34 -3.02 -19.66
C ASN A 415 13.59 -2.43 -18.99
N LEU A 416 13.90 -2.76 -17.73
CA LEU A 416 15.15 -2.32 -17.07
C LEU A 416 16.40 -2.90 -17.76
N MET A 417 16.28 -4.13 -18.26
CA MET A 417 17.37 -4.82 -18.95
C MET A 417 17.53 -4.35 -20.40
N SER A 418 16.47 -3.81 -21.00
CA SER A 418 16.55 -3.12 -22.28
C SER A 418 17.29 -1.79 -22.11
N ARG A 419 18.23 -1.45 -23.01
CA ARG A 419 19.16 -0.30 -22.86
C ARG A 419 18.50 1.08 -23.08
N ASN A 420 17.22 1.19 -22.71
CA ASN A 420 16.36 2.31 -23.04
C ASN A 420 16.56 3.53 -22.14
N ARG A 421 16.53 4.71 -22.76
CA ARG A 421 16.36 5.97 -22.04
C ARG A 421 14.92 6.06 -21.52
N ASN A 422 14.75 6.36 -20.23
CA ASN A 422 13.47 6.51 -19.50
C ASN A 422 12.99 5.26 -18.75
N ALA A 423 13.90 4.46 -18.18
CA ALA A 423 13.52 3.34 -17.30
C ALA A 423 12.94 3.77 -15.93
N GLY A 424 12.93 5.08 -15.61
CA GLY A 424 12.57 5.59 -14.27
C GLY A 424 11.20 5.14 -13.76
N THR A 425 10.17 5.10 -14.61
CA THR A 425 8.83 4.61 -14.23
C THR A 425 8.83 3.11 -13.96
N SER A 426 9.57 2.33 -14.76
CA SER A 426 9.70 0.88 -14.57
C SER A 426 10.49 0.56 -13.29
N VAL A 427 11.56 1.32 -13.00
CA VAL A 427 12.32 1.20 -11.75
C VAL A 427 11.44 1.50 -10.55
N ALA A 428 10.64 2.58 -10.61
CA ALA A 428 9.70 2.92 -9.56
C ALA A 428 8.65 1.82 -9.36
N ALA A 429 8.07 1.30 -10.44
CA ALA A 429 7.08 0.22 -10.37
C ALA A 429 7.63 -1.06 -9.72
N VAL A 430 8.86 -1.46 -10.07
CA VAL A 430 9.52 -2.62 -9.44
C VAL A 430 9.78 -2.36 -7.96
N ALA A 431 10.29 -1.17 -7.59
CA ALA A 431 10.50 -0.80 -6.19
C ALA A 431 9.19 -0.76 -5.38
N ILE A 432 8.11 -0.20 -5.95
CA ILE A 432 6.77 -0.16 -5.34
C ILE A 432 6.22 -1.57 -5.16
N ALA A 433 6.36 -2.45 -6.17
CA ALA A 433 5.99 -3.85 -6.06
C ALA A 433 6.78 -4.59 -5.00
N THR A 434 8.08 -4.31 -4.84
CA THR A 434 8.88 -4.85 -3.74
C THR A 434 8.37 -4.36 -2.38
N LEU A 435 8.12 -3.06 -2.21
CA LEU A 435 7.59 -2.50 -0.96
C LEU A 435 6.29 -3.20 -0.55
N VAL A 436 5.30 -3.19 -1.44
CA VAL A 436 3.96 -3.73 -1.16
C VAL A 436 4.02 -5.25 -1.01
N GLY A 437 4.71 -5.93 -1.92
CA GLY A 437 4.78 -7.39 -1.95
C GLY A 437 5.54 -7.98 -0.76
N VAL A 438 6.64 -7.37 -0.33
CA VAL A 438 7.38 -7.86 0.85
C VAL A 438 6.61 -7.53 2.13
N HIS A 439 6.02 -6.33 2.23
CA HIS A 439 5.26 -5.97 3.43
C HIS A 439 3.99 -6.83 3.59
N ALA A 440 3.40 -7.28 2.47
CA ALA A 440 2.26 -8.21 2.47
C ALA A 440 2.54 -9.59 3.11
N THR A 441 3.81 -9.94 3.38
CA THR A 441 4.18 -11.17 4.10
C THR A 441 3.98 -11.07 5.62
N VAL A 442 3.94 -9.85 6.16
CA VAL A 442 3.86 -9.57 7.60
C VAL A 442 2.77 -8.56 7.97
N ASP A 443 2.03 -8.09 6.97
CA ASP A 443 0.85 -7.26 7.17
C ASP A 443 -0.15 -7.36 6.00
N PHE A 444 -1.31 -6.72 6.15
CA PHE A 444 -2.43 -6.75 5.20
C PHE A 444 -2.59 -5.43 4.41
N GLY A 445 -1.52 -4.63 4.31
CA GLY A 445 -1.59 -3.26 3.79
C GLY A 445 -2.23 -3.12 2.40
N ILE A 446 -2.03 -4.09 1.50
CA ILE A 446 -2.61 -4.08 0.15
C ILE A 446 -4.14 -4.29 0.14
N GLN A 447 -4.73 -4.84 1.20
CA GLN A 447 -6.18 -5.01 1.29
C GLN A 447 -6.92 -3.68 1.49
N MET A 448 -6.23 -2.64 1.97
CA MET A 448 -6.82 -1.32 2.13
C MET A 448 -7.09 -0.68 0.75
N PRO A 449 -8.33 -0.25 0.45
CA PRO A 449 -8.68 0.17 -0.90
C PRO A 449 -7.85 1.32 -1.47
N ALA A 450 -7.46 2.28 -0.63
CA ALA A 450 -6.57 3.36 -1.04
C ALA A 450 -5.18 2.87 -1.50
N VAL A 451 -4.62 1.85 -0.82
CA VAL A 451 -3.33 1.24 -1.18
C VAL A 451 -3.48 0.44 -2.47
N ALA A 452 -4.49 -0.43 -2.56
CA ALA A 452 -4.76 -1.25 -3.73
C ALA A 452 -4.97 -0.40 -4.99
N ALA A 453 -5.84 0.62 -4.93
CA ALA A 453 -6.13 1.47 -6.07
C ALA A 453 -4.90 2.27 -6.52
N THR A 454 -4.12 2.82 -5.58
CA THR A 454 -2.88 3.55 -5.90
C THR A 454 -1.83 2.63 -6.50
N PHE A 455 -1.69 1.41 -5.96
CA PHE A 455 -0.79 0.39 -6.47
C PHE A 455 -1.16 0.03 -7.92
N MET A 456 -2.42 -0.30 -8.18
CA MET A 456 -2.90 -0.67 -9.51
C MET A 456 -2.76 0.46 -10.53
N LEU A 457 -2.96 1.72 -10.13
CA LEU A 457 -2.72 2.88 -10.98
C LEU A 457 -1.25 3.00 -11.41
N LEU A 458 -0.32 2.90 -10.46
CA LEU A 458 1.12 3.05 -10.72
C LEU A 458 1.68 1.88 -11.53
N ILE A 459 1.31 0.64 -11.19
CA ILE A 459 1.74 -0.54 -11.94
C ILE A 459 1.13 -0.54 -13.35
N GLY A 460 -0.18 -0.29 -13.49
CA GLY A 460 -0.83 -0.25 -14.80
C GLY A 460 -0.22 0.78 -15.76
N THR A 461 0.01 2.01 -15.29
CA THR A 461 0.66 3.05 -16.11
C THR A 461 2.11 2.71 -16.46
N ALA A 462 2.88 2.15 -15.53
CA ALA A 462 4.27 1.77 -15.76
C ALA A 462 4.42 0.58 -16.72
N THR A 463 3.58 -0.45 -16.59
CA THR A 463 3.56 -1.61 -17.48
C THR A 463 3.23 -1.19 -18.92
N ALA A 464 2.28 -0.28 -19.11
CA ALA A 464 1.96 0.27 -20.42
C ALA A 464 3.15 1.02 -21.05
N GLN A 465 3.87 1.82 -20.26
CA GLN A 465 5.09 2.50 -20.73
C GLN A 465 6.21 1.55 -21.09
N ALA A 466 6.44 0.52 -20.28
CA ALA A 466 7.46 -0.49 -20.54
C ALA A 466 7.23 -1.21 -21.89
N LEU A 467 5.98 -1.59 -22.19
CA LEU A 467 5.62 -2.20 -23.48
C LEU A 467 5.72 -1.23 -24.67
N ALA A 468 5.52 0.07 -24.44
CA ALA A 468 5.62 1.10 -25.47
C ALA A 468 7.08 1.38 -25.89
N VAL A 469 8.05 1.17 -24.99
CA VAL A 469 9.46 1.53 -25.19
C VAL A 469 10.26 0.50 -26.00
N GLU A 470 10.03 -0.81 -25.78
CA GLU A 470 10.80 -1.93 -26.36
C GLU A 470 10.98 -1.88 -27.91
N LYS A 471 10.04 -1.28 -28.67
CA LYS A 471 10.08 -1.27 -30.15
C LYS A 471 10.68 0.01 -30.78
N ALA A 472 10.81 1.11 -30.03
CA ALA A 472 11.51 2.29 -30.54
C ALA A 472 12.96 1.92 -30.89
N GLU A 473 13.63 1.18 -29.99
CA GLU A 473 14.98 0.67 -30.21
C GLU A 473 15.10 -0.30 -31.39
N VAL A 474 14.18 -1.27 -31.52
CA VAL A 474 14.21 -2.24 -32.65
C VAL A 474 14.07 -1.54 -34.01
N ARG A 475 13.23 -0.50 -34.12
CA ARG A 475 13.12 0.30 -35.35
C ARG A 475 14.39 1.11 -35.65
N PHE A 476 15.00 1.73 -34.64
CA PHE A 476 16.25 2.47 -34.82
C PHE A 476 17.43 1.55 -35.17
N ALA A 477 17.50 0.35 -34.56
CA ALA A 477 18.49 -0.66 -34.88
C ALA A 477 18.32 -1.20 -36.32
N GLY A 478 17.09 -1.49 -36.73
CA GLY A 478 16.77 -1.91 -38.11
C GLY A 478 17.14 -0.84 -39.15
N ARG A 479 16.81 0.44 -38.89
CA ARG A 479 17.18 1.56 -39.77
C ARG A 479 18.69 1.77 -39.88
N ARG A 480 19.44 1.61 -38.78
CA ARG A 480 20.91 1.66 -38.80
C ARG A 480 21.52 0.50 -39.60
N ALA A 481 20.97 -0.70 -39.50
CA ALA A 481 21.42 -1.86 -40.26
C ALA A 481 21.16 -1.69 -41.78
N THR A 482 20.00 -1.15 -42.17
CA THR A 482 19.70 -0.84 -43.58
C THR A 482 20.51 0.34 -44.12
N GLY A 483 20.78 1.36 -43.30
CA GLY A 483 21.66 2.48 -43.68
C GLY A 483 23.11 2.04 -43.94
N ARG A 484 23.63 1.13 -43.12
CA ARG A 484 24.96 0.51 -43.34
C ARG A 484 25.02 -0.34 -44.61
N ARG A 485 23.95 -1.07 -44.95
CA ARG A 485 23.89 -1.85 -46.21
C ARG A 485 23.77 -0.98 -47.45
N ARG A 486 23.20 0.23 -47.35
CA ARG A 486 23.04 1.15 -48.49
C ARG A 486 24.32 1.92 -48.84
N PHE A 487 25.21 2.13 -47.87
CA PHE A 487 26.53 2.75 -48.07
C PHE A 487 27.65 1.74 -48.39
N GLY A 488 27.37 0.43 -48.38
CA GLY A 488 28.34 -0.63 -48.68
C GLY A 488 28.28 -1.18 -50.10
N ARG A 489 27.54 -0.55 -51.03
CA ARG A 489 27.64 -0.88 -52.46
C ARG A 489 28.60 0.09 -53.13
N GLU A 490 29.77 -0.46 -53.40
CA GLU A 490 30.91 0.08 -54.14
C GLU A 490 30.51 1.01 -55.30
N ARG A 491 31.06 2.22 -55.30
CA ARG A 491 31.40 2.88 -56.57
C ARG A 491 32.72 2.26 -57.02
N PRO A 492 32.87 1.75 -58.26
CA PRO A 492 34.16 1.35 -58.76
C PRO A 492 35.02 2.62 -58.90
N HIS A 493 36.09 2.71 -58.12
CA HIS A 493 37.12 3.71 -58.33
C HIS A 493 37.78 3.41 -59.69
N ARG A 494 37.56 4.29 -60.68
CA ARG A 494 38.52 4.43 -61.78
C ARG A 494 39.79 5.04 -61.16
N ALA A 495 40.89 4.32 -61.25
CA ALA A 495 42.21 4.90 -61.06
C ALA A 495 42.45 5.87 -62.22
N ASP A 496 42.47 7.18 -61.91
CA ASP A 496 43.17 8.26 -62.63
C ASP A 496 42.51 9.64 -62.34
N GLU A 497 42.25 9.95 -61.08
CA GLU A 497 41.92 11.32 -60.67
C GLU A 497 42.82 11.74 -59.52
N ALA A 498 43.77 12.62 -59.82
CA ALA A 498 44.64 13.24 -58.85
C ALA A 498 43.79 14.09 -57.89
N VAL A 499 43.61 13.61 -56.67
CA VAL A 499 42.93 14.36 -55.61
C VAL A 499 43.91 15.41 -55.08
N THR A 500 43.66 16.67 -55.41
CA THR A 500 44.27 17.82 -54.74
C THR A 500 43.80 17.86 -53.28
N PRO A 501 44.72 18.02 -52.30
CA PRO A 501 44.30 18.16 -50.91
C PRO A 501 43.53 19.48 -50.73
N PRO A 502 42.49 19.51 -49.87
CA PRO A 502 41.77 20.75 -49.59
C PRO A 502 42.71 21.75 -48.91
N PRO A 503 42.52 23.07 -49.14
CA PRO A 503 43.34 24.09 -48.49
C PRO A 503 43.17 24.03 -46.97
N GLU A 504 44.28 24.07 -46.25
CA GLU A 504 44.30 24.17 -44.78
C GLU A 504 43.51 25.41 -44.35
N LEU A 505 42.40 25.18 -43.65
CA LEU A 505 41.73 26.23 -42.91
C LEU A 505 42.57 26.50 -41.64
N GLU A 506 43.45 27.50 -41.70
CA GLU A 506 44.09 28.05 -40.51
C GLU A 506 43.01 28.71 -39.63
N ILE A 507 42.55 27.97 -38.62
CA ILE A 507 41.72 28.53 -37.56
C ILE A 507 42.69 29.09 -36.50
N ALA A 508 42.79 30.42 -36.45
CA ALA A 508 43.56 31.11 -35.42
C ALA A 508 43.02 30.76 -34.02
N TRP A 509 43.82 30.04 -33.24
CA TRP A 509 43.55 29.76 -31.83
C TRP A 509 43.76 31.05 -31.02
N PRO A 510 42.78 31.53 -30.22
CA PRO A 510 43.00 32.71 -29.41
C PRO A 510 44.03 32.43 -28.31
N VAL A 511 45.09 33.22 -28.35
CA VAL A 511 46.19 33.33 -27.40
C VAL A 511 45.64 33.40 -25.96
N ARG A 512 46.22 32.60 -25.06
CA ARG A 512 45.96 32.65 -23.62
C ARG A 512 46.25 34.07 -23.10
N PRO A 513 45.32 34.73 -22.37
CA PRO A 513 45.70 35.89 -21.59
C PRO A 513 46.61 35.44 -20.45
N THR A 514 47.74 36.13 -20.34
CA THR A 514 48.68 36.14 -19.23
C THR A 514 47.96 36.36 -17.90
N ALA A 515 48.50 35.73 -16.85
CA ALA A 515 47.99 35.76 -15.49
C ALA A 515 47.79 37.20 -14.96
N PRO A 516 46.72 37.49 -14.20
CA PRO A 516 46.61 38.74 -13.48
C PRO A 516 47.61 38.76 -12.32
N ILE A 517 48.49 39.76 -12.34
CA ILE A 517 49.39 40.14 -11.25
C ILE A 517 48.52 40.64 -10.09
N LEU A 518 48.54 39.93 -8.96
CA LEU A 518 47.97 40.40 -7.69
C LEU A 518 48.96 41.39 -7.02
N PRO A 519 48.50 42.53 -6.51
CA PRO A 519 49.36 43.44 -5.76
C PRO A 519 49.73 42.84 -4.40
N THR A 520 51.01 43.00 -4.06
CA THR A 520 51.65 42.64 -2.80
C THR A 520 51.06 43.42 -1.62
N ILE A 521 50.56 42.73 -0.60
CA ILE A 521 50.26 43.31 0.72
C ILE A 521 51.47 43.04 1.61
N PRO A 522 52.18 44.05 2.13
CA PRO A 522 53.25 43.82 3.10
C PRO A 522 52.70 43.79 4.53
N GLY A 523 53.11 42.76 5.28
CA GLY A 523 53.29 42.84 6.73
C GLY A 523 52.15 42.31 7.60
N ARG A 524 52.26 41.07 8.06
CA ARG A 524 52.18 40.78 9.49
C ARG A 524 52.87 39.46 9.83
N SER A 525 53.68 39.58 10.87
CA SER A 525 54.63 38.64 11.43
C SER A 525 53.99 37.33 11.89
N ALA A 526 54.81 36.28 11.75
CA ALA A 526 54.58 34.92 12.20
C ALA A 526 54.44 34.82 13.73
N GLU A 527 53.60 33.89 14.18
CA GLU A 527 53.98 32.90 15.20
C GLU A 527 53.06 31.66 15.07
N PRO A 528 53.60 30.43 15.17
CA PRO A 528 52.82 29.19 15.09
C PRO A 528 52.48 28.69 16.50
N THR A 529 51.24 28.22 16.73
CA THR A 529 50.92 27.48 17.96
C THR A 529 50.33 26.11 17.61
N MET A 530 51.09 25.08 18.00
CA MET A 530 50.70 23.68 18.00
C MET A 530 49.69 23.37 19.11
N LEU A 531 48.76 22.47 18.77
CA LEU A 531 48.13 21.41 19.58
C LEU A 531 48.20 21.47 21.12
N GLN A 532 47.04 21.36 21.79
CA GLN A 532 46.78 20.25 22.73
C GLN A 532 45.28 20.05 23.06
N PRO A 533 44.84 18.80 23.35
CA PRO A 533 43.46 18.43 23.67
C PRO A 533 43.22 18.38 25.19
N LEU A 534 42.00 18.69 25.64
CA LEU A 534 41.59 18.52 27.04
C LEU A 534 40.51 17.45 27.18
N SER A 535 40.98 16.22 27.37
CA SER A 535 40.34 15.20 28.19
C SER A 535 40.53 15.53 29.69
N ARG A 536 39.53 15.17 30.50
CA ARG A 536 39.44 15.18 31.98
C ARG A 536 38.75 16.39 32.62
N MET A 537 37.46 16.22 32.92
CA MET A 537 36.90 16.68 34.19
C MET A 537 36.35 15.48 34.94
N ARG A 538 36.56 15.53 36.26
CA ARG A 538 36.47 14.48 37.26
C ARG A 538 35.06 14.44 37.85
N ASP A 539 34.66 13.26 38.32
CA ASP A 539 33.51 13.04 39.19
C ASP A 539 33.51 13.97 40.40
N GLY A 540 32.32 14.43 40.77
CA GLY A 540 32.05 15.08 42.05
C GLY A 540 31.93 16.60 41.96
N ASP A 541 30.76 17.08 41.51
CA ASP A 541 30.03 18.20 42.12
C ASP A 541 28.88 18.62 41.19
N MET A 542 27.68 18.09 41.42
CA MET A 542 26.41 18.84 41.29
C MET A 542 25.29 18.09 42.02
N ARG A 543 24.64 18.82 42.93
CA ARG A 543 23.66 18.37 43.92
C ARG A 543 22.32 17.96 43.26
N PRO A 544 21.57 17.02 43.85
CA PRO A 544 20.26 16.64 43.34
C PRO A 544 19.23 17.74 43.61
N ILE A 545 18.49 18.12 42.57
CA ILE A 545 17.24 18.88 42.71
C ILE A 545 16.15 17.86 43.02
N THR A 546 15.67 17.88 44.26
CA THR A 546 14.50 17.11 44.69
C THR A 546 13.26 17.74 44.07
N ILE A 547 12.63 17.06 43.11
CA ILE A 547 11.28 17.39 42.65
C ILE A 547 10.34 16.47 43.42
N ALA A 548 9.42 17.08 44.16
CA ALA A 548 8.36 16.39 44.89
C ALA A 548 7.51 15.56 43.94
N THR A 549 7.40 14.27 44.22
CA THR A 549 6.44 13.35 43.62
C THR A 549 5.12 13.52 44.34
N ASP A 550 4.19 14.29 43.79
CA ASP A 550 2.76 14.11 44.09
C ASP A 550 2.27 12.93 43.25
N GLU A 551 2.20 11.76 43.89
CA GLU A 551 1.60 10.56 43.36
C GLU A 551 0.11 10.79 43.12
N SER A 552 -0.33 10.72 41.85
CA SER A 552 -1.75 10.60 41.51
C SER A 552 -2.24 9.17 41.80
N THR A 553 -2.58 8.91 43.06
CA THR A 553 -3.31 7.71 43.51
C THR A 553 -4.71 7.57 42.90
N ALA A 554 -5.19 8.57 42.16
CA ALA A 554 -6.51 8.57 41.52
C ALA A 554 -6.64 7.70 40.25
N SER A 555 -5.56 7.33 39.57
CA SER A 555 -5.64 6.56 38.30
C SER A 555 -5.69 5.04 38.50
N SER A 556 -5.11 4.53 39.60
CA SER A 556 -5.13 3.11 39.95
C SER A 556 -6.53 2.65 40.36
N ASP A 557 -7.25 3.48 41.13
CA ASP A 557 -8.61 3.16 41.59
C ASP A 557 -9.63 3.19 40.44
N ALA A 558 -9.45 4.06 39.44
CA ALA A 558 -10.32 4.10 38.27
C ALA A 558 -10.16 2.86 37.39
N TYR A 559 -8.93 2.34 37.25
CA TYR A 559 -8.64 1.12 36.50
C TYR A 559 -9.14 -0.14 37.23
N GLU A 560 -8.89 -0.27 38.53
CA GLU A 560 -9.42 -1.38 39.34
C GLU A 560 -10.95 -1.36 39.40
N THR A 561 -11.57 -0.18 39.49
CA THR A 561 -13.04 -0.03 39.44
C THR A 561 -13.61 -0.44 38.07
N ALA A 562 -12.96 -0.05 36.97
CA ALA A 562 -13.35 -0.47 35.63
C ALA A 562 -13.20 -1.99 35.43
N MET A 563 -12.12 -2.58 35.96
CA MET A 563 -11.88 -4.02 35.91
C MET A 563 -12.84 -4.82 36.81
N ALA A 564 -13.21 -4.30 37.98
CA ALA A 564 -14.22 -4.90 38.84
C ALA A 564 -15.61 -4.89 38.18
N ARG A 565 -15.97 -3.78 37.51
CA ARG A 565 -17.22 -3.64 36.76
C ARG A 565 -17.28 -4.59 35.56
N TRP A 566 -16.16 -4.77 34.86
CA TRP A 566 -16.02 -5.75 33.78
C TRP A 566 -16.11 -7.20 34.28
N ARG A 567 -15.47 -7.53 35.42
CA ARG A 567 -15.57 -8.87 36.05
C ARG A 567 -16.99 -9.19 36.52
N ALA A 568 -17.73 -8.18 37.00
CA ALA A 568 -19.13 -8.34 37.41
C ALA A 568 -20.06 -8.63 36.21
N LEU A 569 -19.84 -7.96 35.08
CA LEU A 569 -20.59 -8.20 33.84
C LEU A 569 -20.36 -9.62 33.28
N ARG A 570 -19.17 -10.19 33.48
CA ARG A 570 -18.82 -11.55 33.05
C ARG A 570 -19.45 -12.66 33.91
N ARG A 571 -19.76 -12.39 35.19
CA ARG A 571 -20.42 -13.36 36.08
C ARG A 571 -21.95 -13.41 35.92
N GLY A 572 -22.54 -12.50 35.13
CA GLY A 572 -23.98 -12.45 34.86
C GLY A 572 -24.46 -13.33 33.70
N GLY A 573 -23.58 -14.14 33.10
CA GLY A 573 -23.91 -15.00 31.95
C GLY A 573 -23.68 -16.48 32.24
N VAL A 574 -24.75 -17.15 32.67
CA VAL A 574 -25.00 -18.62 32.64
C VAL A 574 -24.07 -19.49 33.50
N ASP A 575 -24.55 -19.86 34.70
CA ASP A 575 -24.12 -21.07 35.42
C ASP A 575 -25.22 -22.14 35.28
N THR A 576 -24.99 -23.10 34.39
CA THR A 576 -25.62 -24.43 34.44
C THR A 576 -24.52 -25.47 34.39
N THR A 577 -24.13 -25.99 35.56
CA THR A 577 -23.85 -27.41 35.88
C THR A 577 -23.05 -27.49 37.18
N ALA A 578 -23.71 -27.89 38.27
CA ALA A 578 -23.04 -28.25 39.52
C ALA A 578 -23.17 -29.76 39.76
N VAL A 579 -22.02 -30.42 39.87
CA VAL A 579 -21.88 -31.77 40.41
C VAL A 579 -21.62 -31.66 41.91
N SER A 580 -22.54 -32.27 42.66
CA SER A 580 -22.52 -32.76 44.05
C SER A 580 -21.24 -32.66 44.89
N VAL A 581 -21.36 -32.05 46.08
CA VAL A 581 -20.77 -32.53 47.34
C VAL A 581 -21.77 -32.29 48.50
N GLU A 582 -21.86 -33.29 49.34
CA GLU A 582 -22.72 -33.60 50.48
C GLU A 582 -22.37 -32.78 51.76
N ALA A 583 -23.38 -32.32 52.53
CA ALA A 583 -23.45 -32.40 54.01
C ALA A 583 -24.58 -31.54 54.65
N ALA A 584 -25.36 -32.23 55.52
CA ALA A 584 -26.12 -31.80 56.69
C ALA A 584 -27.42 -30.94 56.55
N PRO A 585 -28.58 -31.43 57.07
CA PRO A 585 -29.86 -30.72 57.03
C PRO A 585 -30.15 -29.93 58.33
N PRO A 586 -30.93 -28.82 58.27
CA PRO A 586 -31.55 -28.21 59.45
C PRO A 586 -32.93 -28.84 59.75
N PRO A 587 -33.46 -28.66 60.97
CA PRO A 587 -34.47 -29.53 61.55
C PRO A 587 -35.90 -29.22 61.06
N ARG A 588 -36.72 -30.28 61.10
CA ARG A 588 -38.15 -30.32 60.83
C ARG A 588 -38.97 -29.56 61.88
N SER A 589 -40.07 -28.97 61.42
CA SER A 589 -41.31 -28.83 62.18
C SER A 589 -42.45 -29.35 61.32
N ASP A 590 -43.08 -30.42 61.80
CA ASP A 590 -44.24 -31.07 61.21
C ASP A 590 -45.48 -30.16 61.29
N ILE A 591 -46.40 -30.29 60.32
CA ILE A 591 -47.85 -30.46 60.53
C ILE A 591 -48.52 -30.74 59.16
N GLU A 592 -49.02 -31.97 59.09
CA GLU A 592 -50.17 -32.58 58.41
C GLU A 592 -50.86 -31.98 57.16
N SER A 593 -51.20 -32.95 56.32
CA SER A 593 -52.04 -33.01 55.12
C SER A 593 -53.47 -32.46 55.26
N SER A 594 -54.01 -31.89 54.17
CA SER A 594 -55.29 -32.34 53.59
C SER A 594 -55.52 -31.73 52.18
N THR A 595 -56.45 -32.35 51.48
CA THR A 595 -56.77 -32.39 50.05
C THR A 595 -57.72 -31.29 49.53
N ASN A 596 -57.73 -31.12 48.20
CA ASN A 596 -58.84 -30.70 47.29
C ASN A 596 -58.76 -29.31 46.59
N ASP A 597 -58.87 -29.37 45.25
CA ASP A 597 -59.24 -28.35 44.25
C ASP A 597 -60.73 -27.90 44.39
N PRO A 598 -61.31 -26.90 43.64
CA PRO A 598 -60.78 -25.94 42.64
C PRO A 598 -61.29 -24.45 42.76
N SER A 599 -60.82 -23.57 41.85
CA SER A 599 -61.21 -22.17 41.39
C SER A 599 -62.64 -21.61 41.64
N PRO A 600 -63.03 -20.30 41.35
CA PRO A 600 -62.33 -19.07 40.88
C PRO A 600 -62.81 -17.68 41.51
N ALA A 601 -62.27 -16.55 41.00
CA ALA A 601 -62.79 -15.14 40.96
C ALA A 601 -62.41 -14.10 42.06
N GLY A 602 -62.02 -12.86 41.63
CA GLY A 602 -61.52 -11.70 42.42
C GLY A 602 -62.58 -10.81 43.11
N PRO A 603 -62.43 -9.47 43.37
CA PRO A 603 -61.31 -8.50 43.19
C PRO A 603 -60.97 -7.58 44.44
N SER A 604 -59.77 -6.90 44.44
CA SER A 604 -59.31 -5.55 44.98
C SER A 604 -59.86 -4.90 46.29
N PRO A 605 -59.28 -3.80 46.91
CA PRO A 605 -57.99 -3.06 46.80
C PRO A 605 -57.31 -2.71 48.18
N ASP A 606 -56.35 -1.76 48.16
CA ASP A 606 -55.66 -0.98 49.24
C ASP A 606 -54.37 -1.55 49.86
N ASP A 607 -53.36 -0.77 50.24
CA ASP A 607 -52.75 0.50 49.79
C ASP A 607 -51.49 0.66 50.66
N SER A 608 -50.29 0.79 50.07
CA SER A 608 -49.12 1.40 50.76
C SER A 608 -47.94 1.54 49.78
N THR A 609 -47.73 2.77 49.30
CA THR A 609 -46.53 3.26 48.61
C THR A 609 -45.35 3.46 49.60
N PRO A 610 -44.08 3.52 49.14
CA PRO A 610 -43.54 4.82 48.70
C PRO A 610 -42.63 4.80 47.45
N GLU A 611 -42.67 5.94 46.76
CA GLU A 611 -41.58 6.65 46.06
C GLU A 611 -40.92 6.11 44.76
N ALA A 612 -41.41 6.70 43.66
CA ALA A 612 -40.65 7.41 42.62
C ALA A 612 -39.50 6.69 41.89
N ALA A 613 -39.84 6.03 40.78
CA ALA A 613 -38.92 5.78 39.66
C ALA A 613 -39.43 6.50 38.40
N GLU A 614 -38.64 7.45 37.92
CA GLU A 614 -38.88 8.24 36.72
C GLU A 614 -38.76 7.35 35.46
N VAL A 615 -39.84 7.30 34.68
CA VAL A 615 -39.93 6.52 33.43
C VAL A 615 -39.17 7.24 32.32
N VAL A 616 -37.96 6.79 32.00
CA VAL A 616 -37.28 7.18 30.76
C VAL A 616 -37.77 6.28 29.61
N ARG A 617 -38.57 6.86 28.72
CA ARG A 617 -39.05 6.23 27.48
C ARG A 617 -37.87 6.00 26.52
N LEU A 618 -37.65 4.75 26.14
CA LEU A 618 -36.72 4.39 25.06
C LEU A 618 -37.29 4.81 23.69
N PRO A 619 -36.54 5.54 22.85
CA PRO A 619 -36.94 5.81 21.47
C PRO A 619 -36.84 4.55 20.61
N ARG A 620 -37.93 4.26 19.88
CA ARG A 620 -38.01 3.18 18.89
C ARG A 620 -37.00 3.42 17.76
N PRO A 621 -36.33 2.37 17.24
CA PRO A 621 -35.46 2.50 16.08
C PRO A 621 -36.30 2.75 14.82
N THR A 622 -36.10 3.92 14.20
CA THR A 622 -36.38 4.12 12.78
C THR A 622 -35.43 3.24 11.99
N ARG A 623 -36.01 2.34 11.17
CA ARG A 623 -35.30 1.39 10.32
C ARG A 623 -34.35 2.09 9.33
N PRO A 624 -33.12 1.61 9.14
CA PRO A 624 -32.40 1.70 7.88
C PRO A 624 -32.94 0.72 6.84
#